data_AF-A0A086W765-F1
#
_entry.id   AF-A0A086W765-F1
#
_cell.length_a   1.000
_cell.length_b   1.000
_cell.length_c   1.000
_cell.angle_alpha   90.00
_cell.angle_beta   90.00
_cell.angle_gamma   90.00
#
_symmetry.space_group_name_H-M   'P 1'
#
loop_
_entity.id
_entity.type
_entity.pdbx_description
1 polymer ?
#
loop_
_entity_poly.entity_id
_entity_poly.type
_entity_poly.pdbx_seq_one_letter_code
_entity_poly.pdbx_strand_id
1 'polypeptide(L)'
;MEHGADFDRIGRFIDGFHRFASPGALRELQAEGPLPAGLADRGAALAERFDAVLADWTEDARRARGDSVSDERIAALLNDTRHFAAELAYARTQGS
;
A
#
# COMPACT_ATOMS: atom_id res chain seq x y z
N MET A 1 -12.20 -19.10 14.28
CA MET A 1 -11.88 -18.94 12.85
C MET A 1 -11.97 -17.46 12.47
N GLU A 2 -11.30 -16.57 13.22
CA GLU A 2 -11.37 -15.12 13.02
C GLU A 2 -10.29 -14.61 12.06
N HIS A 3 -9.10 -15.23 12.09
CA HIS A 3 -7.94 -14.82 11.27
C HIS A 3 -8.17 -14.82 9.75
N GLY A 4 -9.10 -15.62 9.23
CA GLY A 4 -9.37 -15.68 7.78
C GLY A 4 -10.08 -14.43 7.24
N ALA A 5 -10.97 -13.82 8.02
CA ALA A 5 -11.71 -12.64 7.58
C ALA A 5 -10.82 -11.37 7.58
N ASP A 6 -9.90 -11.27 8.54
CA ASP A 6 -8.93 -10.18 8.61
C ASP A 6 -7.88 -10.29 7.49
N PHE A 7 -7.44 -11.52 7.18
CA PHE A 7 -6.52 -11.78 6.09
C PHE A 7 -7.10 -11.37 4.73
N ASP A 8 -8.35 -11.77 4.45
CA ASP A 8 -9.06 -11.37 3.22
C ASP A 8 -9.26 -9.85 3.13
N ARG A 9 -9.52 -9.19 4.25
CA ARG A 9 -9.69 -7.73 4.30
C ARG A 9 -8.39 -6.99 3.97
N ILE A 10 -7.26 -7.45 4.51
CA ILE A 10 -5.96 -6.84 4.29
C ILE A 10 -5.45 -7.13 2.87
N GLY A 11 -5.66 -8.35 2.37
CA GLY A 11 -5.39 -8.69 0.97
C GLY A 11 -6.14 -7.77 0.00
N ARG A 12 -7.46 -7.57 0.21
CA ARG A 12 -8.26 -6.65 -0.62
C ARG A 12 -7.80 -5.19 -0.54
N PHE A 13 -7.33 -4.75 0.63
CA PHE A 13 -6.78 -3.41 0.78
C PHE A 13 -5.51 -3.24 -0.05
N ILE A 14 -4.60 -4.21 0.02
CA ILE A 14 -3.32 -4.19 -0.69
C ILE A 14 -3.54 -4.26 -2.21
N ASP A 15 -4.43 -5.12 -2.68
CA ASP A 15 -4.83 -5.17 -4.09
C ASP A 15 -5.40 -3.82 -4.58
N GLY A 16 -6.25 -3.20 -3.76
CA GLY A 16 -6.80 -1.87 -4.04
C GLY A 16 -5.72 -0.79 -4.12
N PHE A 17 -4.74 -0.84 -3.20
CA PHE A 17 -3.60 0.06 -3.18
C PHE A 17 -2.71 -0.12 -4.42
N HIS A 18 -2.38 -1.35 -4.80
CA HIS A 18 -1.60 -1.67 -6.01
C HIS A 18 -2.23 -1.10 -7.26
N ARG A 19 -3.56 -1.22 -7.41
CA ARG A 19 -4.27 -0.67 -8.56
C ARG A 19 -4.08 0.84 -8.69
N PHE A 20 -4.05 1.52 -7.56
CA PHE A 20 -3.98 2.96 -7.46
C PHE A 20 -2.55 3.52 -7.52
N ALA A 21 -1.58 2.80 -6.93
CA ALA A 21 -0.16 3.11 -6.97
C ALA A 21 0.55 2.50 -8.20
N SER A 22 -0.20 1.85 -9.11
CA SER A 22 0.38 1.24 -10.30
C SER A 22 1.05 2.29 -11.21
N PRO A 23 2.13 1.91 -11.93
CA PRO A 23 2.76 2.83 -12.88
C PRO A 23 1.80 3.37 -13.94
N GLY A 24 0.76 2.60 -14.31
CA GLY A 24 -0.29 3.05 -15.24
C GLY A 24 -1.15 4.15 -14.64
N ALA A 25 -1.72 3.93 -13.45
CA ALA A 25 -2.53 4.92 -12.75
C ALA A 25 -1.76 6.22 -12.48
N LEU A 26 -0.48 6.11 -12.08
CA LEU A 26 0.38 7.27 -11.83
C LEU A 26 0.71 8.05 -13.11
N ARG A 27 0.86 7.38 -14.26
CA ARG A 27 1.04 8.06 -15.55
C ARG A 27 -0.22 8.78 -16.01
N GLU A 28 -1.40 8.18 -15.81
CA GLU A 28 -2.68 8.85 -16.10
C GLU A 28 -2.83 10.12 -15.28
N LEU A 29 -2.49 10.05 -13.99
CA LEU A 29 -2.49 11.21 -13.09
C LEU A 29 -1.47 12.29 -13.51
N GLN A 30 -0.31 11.90 -14.04
CA GLN A 30 0.67 12.84 -14.56
C GLN A 30 0.18 13.56 -15.83
N ALA A 31 -0.76 12.98 -16.57
CA ALA A 31 -1.39 13.61 -17.73
C ALA A 31 -2.40 14.70 -17.33
N GLU A 32 -2.97 14.61 -16.11
CA GLU A 32 -3.89 15.60 -15.55
C GLU A 32 -3.16 16.78 -14.88
N GLY A 33 -1.88 16.60 -14.52
CA GLY A 33 -1.06 17.67 -13.95
C GLY A 33 0.30 17.19 -13.43
N PRO A 34 1.20 18.12 -13.10
CA PRO A 34 2.51 17.77 -12.57
C PRO A 34 2.38 17.09 -11.20
N LEU A 35 2.84 15.84 -11.12
CA LEU A 35 2.95 15.11 -9.86
C LEU A 35 4.19 15.51 -9.06
N PRO A 36 4.15 15.41 -7.73
CA PRO A 36 5.35 15.56 -6.89
C PRO A 36 6.48 14.64 -7.36
N ALA A 37 7.70 15.18 -7.38
CA ALA A 37 8.89 14.42 -7.77
C ALA A 37 9.07 13.19 -6.86
N GLY A 38 9.33 12.04 -7.48
CA GLY A 38 9.51 10.76 -6.80
C GLY A 38 8.23 10.17 -6.19
N LEU A 39 7.04 10.72 -6.45
CA LEU A 39 5.78 10.14 -5.95
C LEU A 39 5.60 8.71 -6.48
N ALA A 40 5.93 8.48 -7.75
CA ALA A 40 5.84 7.15 -8.35
C ALA A 40 6.80 6.14 -7.70
N ASP A 41 8.04 6.55 -7.45
CA ASP A 41 9.03 5.71 -6.77
C ASP A 41 8.62 5.40 -5.33
N ARG A 42 8.05 6.39 -4.62
CA ARG A 42 7.50 6.20 -3.27
C ARG A 42 6.30 5.24 -3.27
N GLY A 43 5.42 5.35 -4.27
CA GLY A 43 4.28 4.44 -4.46
C GLY A 43 4.73 3.00 -4.70
N ALA A 44 5.70 2.80 -5.60
CA ALA A 44 6.29 1.50 -5.89
C ALA A 44 6.96 0.88 -4.65
N ALA A 45 7.80 1.66 -3.94
CA ALA A 45 8.47 1.20 -2.72
C ALA A 45 7.47 0.87 -1.58
N LEU A 46 6.33 1.55 -1.52
CA LEU A 46 5.26 1.22 -0.56
C LEU A 46 4.55 -0.08 -0.95
N ALA A 47 4.28 -0.29 -2.24
CA ALA A 47 3.69 -1.53 -2.75
C ALA A 47 4.60 -2.75 -2.48
N GLU A 48 5.90 -2.64 -2.74
CA GLU A 48 6.88 -3.70 -2.42
C GLU A 48 6.90 -4.05 -0.93
N ARG A 49 6.76 -3.05 -0.05
CA ARG A 49 6.71 -3.28 1.41
C ARG A 49 5.42 -3.97 1.84
N PHE A 50 4.29 -3.70 1.18
CA PHE A 50 3.05 -4.44 1.39
C PHE A 50 3.18 -5.90 0.95
N ASP A 51 3.78 -6.15 -0.22
CA ASP A 51 4.00 -7.51 -0.73
C ASP A 51 4.90 -8.32 0.20
N ALA A 52 5.96 -7.70 0.74
CA ALA A 52 6.83 -8.33 1.72
C ALA A 52 6.09 -8.70 3.01
N VAL A 53 5.22 -7.83 3.52
CA VAL A 53 4.41 -8.13 4.71
C VAL A 53 3.40 -9.25 4.45
N LEU A 54 2.76 -9.28 3.28
CA LEU A 54 1.87 -10.39 2.91
C LEU A 54 2.62 -11.71 2.78
N ALA A 55 3.83 -11.70 2.21
CA ALA A 55 4.66 -12.88 2.06
C ALA A 55 5.06 -13.44 3.44
N ASP A 56 5.53 -12.58 4.34
CA ASP A 56 5.89 -12.95 5.72
C ASP A 56 4.68 -13.56 6.44
N TRP A 57 3.53 -12.88 6.37
CA TRP A 57 2.30 -13.35 7.02
C TRP A 57 1.80 -14.68 6.47
N THR A 58 1.87 -14.87 5.14
CA THR A 58 1.48 -16.12 4.48
C THR A 58 2.39 -17.28 4.92
N GLU A 59 3.70 -17.03 5.00
CA GLU A 59 4.67 -18.05 5.40
C GLU A 59 4.50 -18.44 6.88
N ASP A 60 4.17 -17.49 7.75
CA ASP A 60 3.96 -17.78 9.17
C ASP A 60 2.62 -18.46 9.45
N ALA A 61 1.56 -18.10 8.72
CA ALA A 61 0.32 -18.85 8.69
C ALA A 61 0.56 -20.31 8.25
N ARG A 62 1.37 -20.53 7.20
CA ARG A 62 1.76 -21.87 6.74
C ARG A 62 2.54 -22.66 7.80
N ARG A 63 3.36 -21.97 8.59
CA ARG A 63 4.19 -22.57 9.66
C ARG A 63 3.47 -22.70 11.01
N ALA A 64 2.21 -22.26 11.11
CA ALA A 64 1.47 -22.16 12.36
C ALA A 64 2.23 -21.40 13.47
N ARG A 65 3.07 -20.43 13.08
CA ARG A 65 3.70 -19.49 14.02
C ARG A 65 2.68 -18.37 14.25
N GLY A 66 2.39 -18.08 15.51
CA GLY A 66 1.53 -16.95 15.87
C GLY A 66 2.07 -15.62 15.31
N ASP A 67 1.21 -14.61 15.27
CA ASP A 67 1.39 -13.33 14.55
C ASP A 67 2.84 -12.83 14.54
N SER A 68 3.45 -12.87 13.37
CA SER A 68 4.86 -12.54 13.15
C SER A 68 5.09 -11.11 12.69
N VAL A 69 4.03 -10.49 12.17
CA VAL A 69 4.03 -9.08 11.78
C VAL A 69 3.69 -8.28 13.02
N SER A 70 4.63 -7.46 13.51
CA SER A 70 4.36 -6.62 14.67
C SER A 70 3.35 -5.52 14.33
N ASP A 71 2.54 -5.14 15.32
CA ASP A 71 1.63 -3.99 15.24
C ASP A 71 2.36 -2.72 14.81
N GLU A 72 3.62 -2.55 15.20
CA GLU A 72 4.48 -1.44 14.82
C GLU A 72 4.76 -1.41 13.31
N ARG A 73 5.00 -2.58 12.70
CA ARG A 73 5.23 -2.71 11.25
C ARG A 73 3.96 -2.41 10.47
N ILE A 74 2.80 -2.86 10.97
CA ILE A 74 1.49 -2.54 10.40
C ILE A 74 1.20 -1.03 10.53
N ALA A 75 1.44 -0.44 11.70
CA ALA A 75 1.22 0.99 11.95
C ALA A 75 2.10 1.86 11.04
N ALA A 76 3.36 1.48 10.81
CA ALA A 76 4.24 2.19 9.89
C ALA A 76 3.73 2.14 8.44
N LEU A 77 3.28 0.97 7.96
CA LEU A 77 2.68 0.83 6.63
C LEU A 77 1.43 1.68 6.45
N LEU A 78 0.54 1.69 7.45
CA LEU A 78 -0.68 2.50 7.43
C LEU A 78 -0.36 4.00 7.42
N ASN A 79 0.63 4.44 8.20
CA ASN A 79 1.07 5.82 8.21
C ASN A 79 1.62 6.26 6.86
N ASP A 80 2.50 5.46 6.25
CA ASP A 80 3.08 5.75 4.94
C ASP A 80 2.01 5.78 3.84
N THR A 81 1.02 4.90 3.92
CA THR A 81 -0.11 4.89 2.99
C THR A 81 -0.97 6.13 3.11
N ARG A 82 -1.21 6.59 4.35
CA ARG A 82 -1.93 7.83 4.61
C ARG A 82 -1.19 9.05 4.06
N HIS A 83 0.14 9.10 4.25
CA HIS A 83 0.97 10.16 3.70
C HIS A 83 0.93 10.17 2.17
N PHE A 84 1.11 9.01 1.54
CA PHE A 84 1.03 8.87 0.08
C PHE A 84 -0.33 9.32 -0.48
N ALA A 85 -1.43 8.87 0.16
CA ALA A 85 -2.78 9.25 -0.26
C ALA A 85 -3.03 10.77 -0.12
N ALA A 86 -2.52 11.39 0.94
CA ALA A 86 -2.62 12.83 1.14
C ALA A 86 -1.82 13.62 0.10
N GLU A 87 -0.59 13.22 -0.21
CA GLU A 87 0.23 13.84 -1.25
C GLU A 87 -0.44 13.76 -2.63
N LEU A 88 -1.02 12.60 -2.94
CA LEU A 88 -1.69 12.43 -4.21
C LEU A 88 -3.02 13.22 -4.29
N ALA A 89 -3.80 13.25 -3.21
CA ALA A 89 -5.00 14.07 -3.15
C ALA A 89 -4.67 15.56 -3.33
N TYR A 90 -3.60 16.02 -2.69
CA TYR A 90 -3.09 17.38 -2.89
C TYR A 90 -2.70 17.65 -4.35
N ALA A 91 -1.95 16.73 -4.98
CA ALA A 91 -1.57 16.86 -6.39
C ALA A 91 -2.78 16.99 -7.32
N ARG A 92 -3.86 16.22 -7.07
CA ARG A 92 -5.12 16.33 -7.84
C ARG A 92 -5.80 17.68 -7.68
N THR A 93 -5.82 18.24 -6.47
CA THR A 93 -6.44 19.55 -6.22
C THR A 93 -5.68 20.72 -6.84
N GLN A 94 -4.39 20.56 -7.11
CA GLN A 94 -3.54 21.60 -7.72
C GLN A 94 -3.53 21.54 -9.26
N GLY A 95 -3.95 20.42 -9.86
CA GLY A 95 -4.11 20.26 -11.30
C GLY A 95 -5.51 20.59 -11.85
N SER A 96 -6.47 20.92 -10.98
CA SER A 96 -7.85 21.31 -11.34
C SER A 96 -8.00 22.81 -11.57
#